data_AF-A0A397BGG4-F1
#
_entry.id   AF-A0A397BGG4-F1
#
_cell.length_a   1.000
_cell.length_b   1.000
_cell.length_c   1.000
_cell.angle_alpha   90.00
_cell.angle_beta   90.00
_cell.angle_gamma   90.00
#
_symmetry.space_group_name_H-M   'P 1'
#
loop_
_entity.id
_entity.type
_entity.pdbx_description
1 polymer ?
#
loop_
_entity_poly.entity_id
_entity_poly.type
_entity_poly.pdbx_seq_one_letter_code
_entity_poly.pdbx_strand_id
1 'polypeptide(L)'
;MSTPPRSSRELTEETKLDVSIALQELARLGKLPRGTINMVATRFGIDRSTVRKVWRCYQQGSMKSRKKGRVCRKHRHKIQDIIAKIREVPQGQRTTKRDLSLATGLSISTLSRALHKGIMTRRSSRLKPLLTDANKNQRMDFCSSHAVLTEDDVAAYRSTVTESVAPVDDPATVAEGRKYCTKDVRITMNSTSTKLWSTMKGLILVGGFGTRLRPLTLSYPTPLVDFCNKPLVRHQIEALASVGVDEVILAINYQPTAMLAALATMSQEIGIRITCSHETEPLGTAGPLALARAHLEVHPDDPFFVINSDVMADMTVLPEALAFHHSHGGEGTILITKVEEPSEYGVVVTDPEGSGRVDRFIEKPKEFVGNHVNAGIYILNRDVLDRIELRPTSMEQEVFPQMAAEGNLFAMLMPGYWQDVGEPKCRVEGLTVLGEDVQVKDEKFINGGLVLPHKAISTNIPDPGTIVM
;
A
#
# COMPACT_ATOMS: atom_id res chain seq x y z
N MET A 1 -0.50 -64.10 34.56
CA MET A 1 -1.28 -63.01 33.96
C MET A 1 -0.39 -61.78 33.88
N SER A 2 0.14 -61.46 32.69
CA SER A 2 1.00 -60.30 32.47
C SER A 2 0.17 -59.02 32.60
N THR A 3 0.56 -58.15 33.53
CA THR A 3 0.01 -56.79 33.66
C THR A 3 0.16 -56.04 32.32
N PRO A 4 -0.91 -55.38 31.81
CA PRO A 4 -0.78 -54.56 30.61
C PRO A 4 0.17 -53.38 30.93
N PRO A 5 1.13 -53.06 30.03
CA PRO A 5 2.19 -52.11 30.31
C PRO A 5 1.62 -50.73 30.62
N ARG A 6 1.70 -50.34 31.91
CA ARG A 6 1.42 -48.97 32.35
C ARG A 6 2.57 -48.07 31.89
N SER A 7 2.23 -47.06 31.09
CA SER A 7 3.13 -46.13 30.39
C SER A 7 4.00 -46.78 29.31
N SER A 8 3.39 -47.14 28.18
CA SER A 8 4.15 -47.53 27.00
C SER A 8 4.93 -46.32 26.46
N ARG A 9 6.25 -46.47 26.49
CA ARG A 9 7.17 -45.82 25.56
C ARG A 9 6.55 -45.80 24.16
N GLU A 10 6.62 -44.63 23.55
CA GLU A 10 6.27 -44.26 22.17
C GLU A 10 5.72 -45.42 21.32
N LEU A 11 4.39 -45.47 21.14
CA LEU A 11 3.81 -46.25 20.05
C LEU A 11 4.57 -45.97 18.76
N THR A 12 4.87 -47.00 17.97
CA THR A 12 5.47 -46.83 16.65
C THR A 12 4.55 -45.99 15.77
N GLU A 13 5.11 -45.23 14.83
CA GLU A 13 4.32 -44.38 13.93
C GLU A 13 3.35 -45.20 13.08
N GLU A 14 3.71 -46.44 12.74
CA GLU A 14 2.86 -47.39 12.03
C GLU A 14 1.62 -47.74 12.86
N THR A 15 1.79 -48.09 14.15
CA THR A 15 0.67 -48.36 15.04
C THR A 15 -0.20 -47.11 15.30
N LYS A 16 0.38 -45.90 15.31
CA LYS A 16 -0.42 -44.66 15.40
C LYS A 16 -1.25 -44.41 14.15
N LEU A 17 -0.72 -44.74 12.97
CA LEU A 17 -1.41 -44.61 11.70
C LEU A 17 -2.54 -45.64 11.61
N ASP A 18 -2.29 -46.90 11.96
CA ASP A 18 -3.29 -47.97 11.96
C ASP A 18 -4.46 -47.66 12.91
N VAL A 19 -4.16 -47.13 14.10
CA VAL A 19 -5.18 -46.66 15.05
C VAL A 19 -6.01 -45.51 14.46
N SER A 20 -5.38 -44.60 13.71
CA SER A 20 -6.08 -43.47 13.09
C SER A 20 -6.97 -43.91 11.92
N ILE A 21 -6.49 -44.85 11.09
CA ILE A 21 -7.28 -45.46 10.00
C ILE A 21 -8.49 -46.19 10.57
N ALA A 22 -8.29 -47.05 11.58
CA ALA A 22 -9.38 -47.80 12.21
C ALA A 22 -10.45 -46.89 12.84
N LEU A 23 -10.05 -45.73 13.38
CA LEU A 23 -10.99 -44.74 13.90
C LEU A 23 -11.73 -43.99 12.79
N GLN A 24 -11.06 -43.68 11.67
CA GLN A 24 -11.66 -42.99 10.53
C GLN A 24 -12.71 -43.85 9.83
N GLU A 25 -12.45 -45.16 9.65
CA GLU A 25 -13.42 -46.11 9.08
C GLU A 25 -14.71 -46.22 9.90
N LEU A 26 -14.61 -46.00 11.22
CA LEU A 26 -15.73 -46.08 12.15
C LEU A 26 -16.41 -44.73 12.40
N ALA A 27 -15.90 -43.64 11.81
CA ALA A 27 -16.49 -42.33 11.94
C ALA A 27 -17.72 -42.20 11.03
N ARG A 28 -18.82 -41.67 11.57
CA ARG A 28 -20.03 -41.33 10.80
C ARG A 28 -20.22 -39.83 10.85
N LEU A 29 -20.36 -39.19 9.68
CA LEU A 29 -20.49 -37.73 9.56
C LEU A 29 -19.36 -36.97 10.30
N GLY A 30 -18.12 -37.49 10.24
CA GLY A 30 -16.95 -36.89 10.89
C GLY A 30 -16.90 -37.01 12.43
N LYS A 31 -17.85 -37.73 13.05
CA LYS A 31 -17.88 -37.96 14.51
C LYS A 31 -17.72 -39.45 14.83
N LEU A 32 -16.99 -39.74 15.92
CA LEU A 32 -16.85 -41.09 16.44
C LEU A 32 -18.09 -41.45 17.29
N PRO A 33 -18.79 -42.56 16.99
CA PRO A 33 -19.86 -43.08 17.84
C PRO A 33 -19.40 -43.37 19.27
N ARG A 34 -20.34 -43.36 20.23
CA ARG A 34 -20.03 -43.70 21.63
C ARG A 34 -19.52 -45.14 21.70
N GLY A 35 -18.43 -45.34 22.43
CA GLY A 35 -17.81 -46.66 22.62
C GLY A 35 -16.70 -47.00 21.61
N THR A 36 -16.60 -46.30 20.48
CA THR A 36 -15.61 -46.58 19.43
C THR A 36 -14.16 -46.52 19.93
N ILE A 37 -13.84 -45.55 20.78
CA ILE A 37 -12.49 -45.42 21.37
C ILE A 37 -12.15 -46.63 22.25
N ASN A 38 -13.10 -47.15 23.04
CA ASN A 38 -12.86 -48.32 23.88
C ASN A 38 -12.72 -49.58 23.01
N MET A 39 -13.51 -49.69 21.95
CA MET A 39 -13.42 -50.81 21.00
C MET A 39 -12.05 -50.86 20.31
N VAL A 40 -11.57 -49.71 19.82
CA VAL A 40 -10.23 -49.60 19.20
C VAL A 40 -9.13 -49.82 20.24
N ALA A 41 -9.29 -49.31 21.46
CA ALA A 41 -8.36 -49.57 22.57
C ALA A 41 -8.21 -51.08 22.85
N THR A 42 -9.32 -51.83 22.90
CA THR A 42 -9.30 -53.29 23.06
C THR A 42 -8.66 -53.98 21.86
N ARG A 43 -8.99 -53.57 20.63
CA ARG A 43 -8.46 -54.16 19.39
C ARG A 43 -6.93 -54.08 19.30
N PHE A 44 -6.35 -52.94 19.69
CA PHE A 44 -4.91 -52.72 19.61
C PHE A 44 -4.16 -52.99 20.93
N GLY A 45 -4.87 -53.35 22.01
CA GLY A 45 -4.27 -53.56 23.33
C GLY A 45 -3.66 -52.30 23.95
N ILE A 46 -4.19 -51.12 23.61
CA ILE A 46 -3.67 -49.80 24.01
C ILE A 46 -4.66 -49.14 24.98
N ASP A 47 -4.18 -48.37 25.96
CA ASP A 47 -5.05 -47.61 26.84
C ASP A 47 -5.93 -46.58 26.08
N ARG A 48 -7.20 -46.46 26.50
CA ARG A 48 -8.19 -45.56 25.89
C ARG A 48 -7.74 -44.09 25.84
N SER A 49 -6.93 -43.63 26.79
CA SER A 49 -6.40 -42.26 26.83
C SER A 49 -5.36 -42.02 25.73
N THR A 50 -4.57 -43.04 25.40
CA THR A 50 -3.57 -43.01 24.34
C THR A 50 -4.25 -42.98 22.97
N VAL A 51 -5.27 -43.81 22.74
CA VAL A 51 -6.08 -43.79 21.50
C VAL A 51 -6.71 -42.41 21.29
N ARG A 52 -7.26 -41.81 22.36
CA ARG A 52 -7.81 -40.45 22.32
C ARG A 52 -6.76 -39.38 21.97
N LYS A 53 -5.53 -39.54 22.47
CA LYS A 53 -4.41 -38.62 22.18
C LYS A 53 -3.97 -38.74 20.72
N VAL A 54 -3.86 -39.97 20.20
CA VAL A 54 -3.53 -40.22 18.78
C VAL A 54 -4.58 -39.59 17.87
N TRP A 55 -5.87 -39.80 18.13
CA TRP A 55 -6.96 -39.20 17.36
C TRP A 55 -6.91 -37.67 17.36
N ARG A 56 -6.63 -37.05 18.51
CA ARG A 56 -6.49 -35.59 18.62
C ARG A 56 -5.30 -35.08 17.81
N CYS A 57 -4.15 -35.75 17.88
CA CYS A 57 -2.97 -35.39 17.10
C CYS A 57 -3.20 -35.56 15.59
N TYR A 58 -3.96 -36.57 15.17
CA TYR A 58 -4.38 -36.77 13.77
C TYR A 58 -5.29 -35.63 13.30
N GLN A 59 -6.35 -35.29 14.06
CA GLN A 59 -7.25 -34.18 13.73
C GLN A 59 -6.53 -32.82 13.67
N GLN A 60 -5.44 -32.65 14.41
CA GLN A 60 -4.61 -31.44 14.43
C GLN A 60 -3.45 -31.48 13.41
N GLY A 61 -3.31 -32.54 12.62
CA GLY A 61 -2.23 -32.68 11.62
C GLY A 61 -0.81 -32.80 12.20
N SER A 62 -0.66 -33.15 13.49
CA SER A 62 0.60 -33.03 14.23
C SER A 62 1.49 -34.29 14.25
N MET A 63 1.25 -35.30 13.41
CA MET A 63 2.13 -36.49 13.35
C MET A 63 3.49 -36.09 12.74
N LYS A 64 4.59 -36.32 13.48
CA LYS A 64 5.90 -35.67 13.23
C LYS A 64 6.70 -36.31 12.07
N SER A 65 7.39 -35.43 11.34
CA SER A 65 8.29 -35.72 10.20
C SER A 65 9.45 -36.69 10.51
N ARG A 66 9.81 -37.53 9.52
CA ARG A 66 10.86 -38.57 9.53
C ARG A 66 12.33 -38.11 9.71
N LYS A 67 12.63 -36.86 10.07
CA LYS A 67 14.02 -36.39 10.20
C LYS A 67 14.66 -36.90 11.50
N LYS A 68 15.61 -37.85 11.40
CA LYS A 68 16.55 -38.18 12.50
C LYS A 68 17.28 -36.91 12.93
N GLY A 69 17.09 -36.47 14.18
CA GLY A 69 17.82 -35.34 14.74
C GLY A 69 19.32 -35.64 14.76
N ARG A 70 20.16 -34.72 14.27
CA ARG A 70 21.61 -34.75 14.47
C ARG A 70 21.91 -34.55 15.96
N VAL A 71 21.93 -35.63 16.73
CA VAL A 71 22.34 -35.61 18.15
C VAL A 71 23.84 -35.91 18.24
N CYS A 72 24.66 -35.01 17.70
CA CYS A 72 26.06 -34.90 18.07
C CYS A 72 26.19 -33.74 19.06
N ARG A 73 27.07 -33.85 20.06
CA ARG A 73 27.37 -32.74 20.97
C ARG A 73 27.92 -31.58 20.16
N LYS A 74 27.15 -30.49 20.02
CA LYS A 74 27.60 -29.28 19.31
C LYS A 74 28.87 -28.77 20.00
N HIS A 75 29.97 -28.67 19.25
CA HIS A 75 31.19 -28.04 19.73
C HIS A 75 30.87 -26.60 20.18
N ARG A 76 31.15 -26.28 21.45
CA ARG A 76 30.94 -24.95 22.03
C ARG A 76 32.30 -24.28 22.15
N HIS A 77 32.52 -23.22 21.38
CA HIS A 77 33.69 -22.36 21.56
C HIS A 77 33.64 -21.69 22.94
N LYS A 78 34.77 -21.63 23.65
CA LYS A 78 34.86 -20.80 24.86
C LYS A 78 34.84 -19.34 24.44
N ILE A 79 34.39 -18.47 25.35
CA ILE A 79 34.26 -17.02 25.07
C ILE A 79 35.62 -16.41 24.70
N GLN A 80 36.69 -16.83 25.39
CA GLN A 80 38.05 -16.36 25.12
C GLN A 80 38.53 -16.73 23.71
N ASP A 81 38.24 -17.94 23.24
CA ASP A 81 38.61 -18.39 21.89
C ASP A 81 37.93 -17.55 20.79
N ILE A 82 36.68 -17.14 21.03
CA ILE A 82 35.93 -16.27 20.10
C ILE A 82 36.60 -14.88 20.04
N ILE A 83 36.98 -14.33 21.19
CA ILE A 83 37.62 -13.00 21.27
C ILE A 83 38.98 -13.02 20.58
N ALA A 84 39.80 -14.04 20.86
CA ALA A 84 41.13 -14.19 20.24
C ALA A 84 41.03 -14.23 18.71
N LYS A 85 40.15 -15.10 18.18
CA LYS A 85 39.93 -15.21 16.73
C LYS A 85 39.46 -13.91 16.08
N ILE A 86 38.58 -13.15 16.73
CA ILE A 86 38.09 -11.88 16.18
C ILE A 86 39.21 -10.81 16.20
N ARG A 87 40.09 -10.83 17.20
CA ARG A 87 41.22 -9.89 17.31
C ARG A 87 42.33 -10.15 16.28
N GLU A 88 42.49 -11.39 15.82
CA GLU A 88 43.46 -11.74 14.77
C GLU A 88 43.05 -11.25 13.38
N VAL A 89 41.75 -11.10 13.10
CA VAL A 89 41.26 -10.66 11.78
C VAL A 89 41.59 -9.18 11.55
N PRO A 90 42.20 -8.75 10.43
CA PRO A 90 42.45 -7.33 10.14
C PRO A 90 41.16 -6.49 10.12
N GLN A 91 41.21 -5.22 10.50
CA GLN A 91 40.02 -4.35 10.63
C GLN A 91 39.18 -4.25 9.34
N GLY A 92 39.82 -4.26 8.17
CA GLY A 92 39.14 -4.22 6.86
C GLY A 92 38.28 -5.45 6.56
N GLN A 93 38.51 -6.57 7.25
CA GLN A 93 37.72 -7.81 7.12
C GLN A 93 36.72 -7.99 8.28
N ARG A 94 36.57 -6.99 9.16
CA ARG A 94 35.59 -6.98 10.28
C ARG A 94 34.29 -6.25 9.93
N THR A 95 34.05 -5.97 8.65
CA THR A 95 32.96 -5.14 8.12
C THR A 95 31.59 -5.78 8.33
N THR A 96 31.43 -7.04 7.91
CA THR A 96 30.17 -7.76 8.05
C THR A 96 30.34 -9.05 8.87
N LYS A 97 29.23 -9.58 9.40
CA LYS A 97 29.23 -10.91 10.06
C LYS A 97 29.64 -12.03 9.10
N ARG A 98 29.43 -11.85 7.79
CA ARG A 98 29.83 -12.83 6.77
C ARG A 98 31.34 -12.80 6.58
N ASP A 99 31.94 -11.62 6.45
CA ASP A 99 33.40 -11.45 6.32
C ASP A 99 34.12 -11.98 7.57
N LEU A 100 33.60 -11.66 8.76
CA LEU A 100 34.09 -12.22 10.02
C LEU A 100 33.95 -13.74 10.09
N SER A 101 32.87 -14.30 9.55
CA SER A 101 32.66 -15.76 9.54
C SER A 101 33.67 -16.45 8.63
N LEU A 102 33.94 -15.87 7.46
CA LEU A 102 34.94 -16.37 6.50
C LEU A 102 36.36 -16.27 7.09
N ALA A 103 36.70 -15.14 7.71
CA ALA A 103 38.05 -14.92 8.25
C ALA A 103 38.33 -15.72 9.53
N THR A 104 37.35 -15.92 10.41
CA THR A 104 37.56 -16.63 11.70
C THR A 104 37.24 -18.13 11.67
N GLY A 105 36.54 -18.59 10.62
CA GLY A 105 35.94 -19.92 10.54
C GLY A 105 34.83 -20.18 11.56
N LEU A 106 34.37 -19.15 12.28
CA LEU A 106 33.25 -19.26 13.23
C LEU A 106 31.93 -19.19 12.47
N SER A 107 30.96 -20.04 12.85
CA SER A 107 29.63 -19.95 12.26
C SER A 107 28.96 -18.60 12.56
N ILE A 108 28.18 -18.09 11.61
CA ILE A 108 27.36 -16.87 11.78
C ILE A 108 26.49 -16.95 13.04
N SER A 109 25.99 -18.13 13.38
CA SER A 109 25.19 -18.35 14.60
C SER A 109 25.98 -18.14 15.90
N THR A 110 27.28 -18.44 15.89
CA THR A 110 28.19 -18.24 17.03
C THR A 110 28.48 -16.74 17.19
N LEU A 111 28.80 -16.06 16.08
CA LEU A 111 29.04 -14.61 16.07
C LEU A 111 27.79 -13.82 16.49
N SER A 112 26.60 -14.22 16.02
CA SER A 112 25.33 -13.58 16.41
C SER A 112 25.03 -13.75 17.91
N ARG A 113 25.32 -14.92 18.48
CA ARG A 113 25.16 -15.17 19.92
C ARG A 113 26.17 -14.37 20.75
N ALA A 114 27.41 -14.23 20.28
CA ALA A 114 28.41 -13.40 20.95
C ALA A 114 28.06 -11.90 20.90
N LEU A 115 27.41 -11.43 19.82
CA LEU A 115 26.84 -10.08 19.75
C LEU A 115 25.69 -9.89 20.76
N HIS A 116 24.73 -10.83 20.81
CA HIS A 116 23.60 -10.76 21.76
C HIS A 116 24.03 -10.84 23.22
N LYS A 117 25.11 -11.56 23.51
CA LYS A 117 25.70 -11.66 24.86
C LYS A 117 26.60 -10.47 25.22
N GLY A 118 26.74 -9.48 24.35
CA GLY A 118 27.60 -8.31 24.58
C GLY A 118 29.11 -8.60 24.56
N ILE A 119 29.53 -9.79 24.11
CA ILE A 119 30.95 -10.17 24.00
C ILE A 119 31.64 -9.38 22.87
N MET A 120 30.89 -9.08 21.81
CA MET A 120 31.27 -8.11 20.79
C MET A 120 30.16 -7.08 20.66
N THR A 121 30.51 -5.84 20.33
CA THR A 121 29.54 -4.77 20.11
C THR A 121 29.55 -4.36 18.64
N ARG A 122 28.37 -4.04 18.10
CA ARG A 122 28.27 -3.48 16.75
C ARG A 122 28.77 -2.05 16.80
N ARG A 123 29.92 -1.79 16.18
CA ARG A 123 30.37 -0.43 15.89
C ARG A 123 29.79 -0.04 14.53
N SER A 124 28.72 0.73 14.53
CA SER A 124 28.28 1.43 13.32
C SER A 124 29.19 2.64 13.13
N SER A 125 30.29 2.48 12.41
CA SER A 125 31.00 3.65 11.90
C SER A 125 30.16 4.27 10.80
N ARG A 126 29.72 5.53 10.97
CA ARG A 126 29.20 6.39 9.88
C ARG A 126 30.30 6.80 8.88
N LEU A 127 31.32 5.95 8.69
CA LEU A 127 32.32 6.19 7.67
C LEU A 127 31.83 5.48 6.42
N LYS A 128 31.14 6.26 5.56
CA LYS A 128 31.12 6.00 4.11
C LYS A 128 32.57 5.68 3.71
N PRO A 129 32.84 4.68 2.85
CA PRO A 129 34.18 4.52 2.30
C PRO A 129 34.63 5.89 1.78
N LEU A 130 35.74 6.39 2.30
CA LEU A 130 36.30 7.67 1.88
C LEU A 130 36.48 7.59 0.37
N LEU A 131 35.73 8.40 -0.38
CA LEU A 131 36.02 8.62 -1.78
C LEU A 131 37.43 9.18 -1.84
N THR A 132 38.33 8.42 -2.46
CA THR A 132 39.64 8.93 -2.86
C THR A 132 39.43 10.16 -3.75
N ASP A 133 40.38 11.10 -3.74
CA ASP A 133 40.21 12.32 -4.55
C ASP A 133 40.10 11.99 -6.05
N ALA A 134 40.70 10.89 -6.50
CA ALA A 134 40.48 10.32 -7.83
C ALA A 134 39.01 9.92 -8.10
N ASN A 135 38.36 9.24 -7.14
CA ASN A 135 36.94 8.85 -7.28
C ASN A 135 35.99 10.05 -7.14
N LYS A 136 36.38 11.09 -6.40
CA LYS A 136 35.62 12.35 -6.36
C LYS A 136 35.69 13.05 -7.70
N ASN A 137 36.88 13.16 -8.30
CA ASN A 137 37.06 13.82 -9.57
C ASN A 137 36.32 13.09 -10.70
N GLN A 138 36.40 11.76 -10.79
CA GLN A 138 35.60 10.99 -11.76
C GLN A 138 34.09 11.20 -11.61
N ARG A 139 33.59 11.33 -10.38
CA ARG A 139 32.18 11.60 -10.13
C ARG A 139 31.78 13.02 -10.47
N MET A 140 32.65 14.00 -10.18
CA MET A 140 32.44 15.38 -10.59
C MET A 140 32.43 15.49 -12.11
N ASP A 141 33.37 14.85 -12.80
CA ASP A 141 33.42 14.81 -14.28
C ASP A 141 32.18 14.14 -14.88
N PHE A 142 31.69 13.06 -14.27
CA PHE A 142 30.44 12.40 -14.66
C PHE A 142 29.22 13.33 -14.45
N CYS A 143 29.11 13.97 -13.29
CA CYS A 143 28.01 14.88 -13.01
C CYS A 143 28.07 16.13 -13.92
N SER A 144 29.24 16.70 -14.16
CA SER A 144 29.44 17.87 -15.01
C SER A 144 29.21 17.58 -16.50
N SER A 145 29.40 16.34 -16.95
CA SER A 145 29.09 15.94 -18.33
C SER A 145 27.60 15.63 -18.57
N HIS A 146 26.83 15.39 -17.49
CA HIS A 146 25.41 15.00 -17.58
C HIS A 146 24.44 16.03 -16.99
N ALA A 147 24.94 17.06 -16.30
CA ALA A 147 24.14 18.17 -15.82
C ALA A 147 24.41 19.41 -16.69
N VAL A 148 23.42 19.83 -17.46
CA VAL A 148 23.42 21.17 -18.08
C VAL A 148 23.01 22.15 -16.99
N LEU A 149 24.00 22.68 -16.27
CA LEU A 149 23.77 23.73 -15.27
C LEU A 149 23.64 25.06 -16.00
N THR A 150 22.47 25.68 -15.92
CA THR A 150 22.28 27.05 -16.41
C THR A 150 22.88 28.05 -15.40
N GLU A 151 23.25 29.26 -15.85
CA GLU A 151 23.73 30.30 -14.93
C GLU A 151 22.71 30.62 -13.82
N ASP A 152 21.42 30.44 -14.11
CA ASP A 152 20.31 30.62 -13.17
C ASP A 152 20.30 29.55 -12.05
N ASP A 153 20.60 28.29 -12.37
CA ASP A 153 20.69 27.20 -11.38
C ASP A 153 21.82 27.44 -10.37
N VAL A 154 22.94 27.99 -10.86
CA VAL A 154 24.11 28.33 -10.02
C VAL A 154 23.82 29.54 -9.15
N ALA A 155 23.07 30.52 -9.66
CA ALA A 155 22.64 31.70 -8.90
C ALA A 155 21.66 31.32 -7.76
N ALA A 156 20.71 30.43 -8.03
CA ALA A 156 19.74 29.92 -7.06
C ALA A 156 20.40 29.10 -5.93
N TYR A 157 21.46 28.33 -6.25
CA TYR A 157 22.23 27.63 -5.23
C TYR A 157 23.10 28.59 -4.39
N ARG A 158 23.69 29.63 -5.01
CA ARG A 158 24.52 30.58 -4.26
C ARG A 158 23.71 31.42 -3.28
N SER A 159 22.47 31.81 -3.62
CA SER A 159 21.60 32.55 -2.71
C SER A 159 21.22 31.75 -1.46
N THR A 160 21.04 30.43 -1.59
CA THR A 160 20.71 29.54 -0.47
C THR A 160 21.91 29.25 0.46
N VAL A 161 23.15 29.37 -0.02
CA VAL A 161 24.35 29.14 0.80
C VAL A 161 24.71 30.36 1.66
N THR A 162 24.40 31.58 1.20
CA THR A 162 24.75 32.82 1.93
C THR A 162 23.94 33.10 3.21
N GLU A 163 22.82 32.42 3.46
CA GLU A 163 21.99 32.66 4.65
C GLU A 163 22.37 31.83 5.90
N SER A 164 23.37 30.95 5.85
CA SER A 164 23.57 29.94 6.92
C SER A 164 24.92 29.94 7.65
N VAL A 165 25.75 30.99 7.55
CA VAL A 165 26.98 31.08 8.36
C VAL A 165 27.13 32.46 9.00
N ALA A 166 26.49 32.67 10.14
CA ALA A 166 26.92 33.64 11.15
C ALA A 166 27.79 32.91 12.19
N PRO A 167 28.97 33.43 12.58
CA PRO A 167 29.81 32.80 13.59
C PRO A 167 29.16 32.90 14.98
N VAL A 168 29.14 31.79 15.72
CA VAL A 168 28.74 31.73 17.12
C VAL A 168 29.97 31.98 17.98
N ASP A 169 30.00 33.11 18.70
CA ASP A 169 30.92 33.33 19.81
C ASP A 169 30.20 33.90 21.05
N ASP A 170 30.48 33.21 22.16
CA ASP A 170 30.41 33.53 23.60
C ASP A 170 29.07 33.49 24.39
N PRO A 171 29.00 32.75 25.54
CA PRO A 171 27.82 32.61 26.37
C PRO A 171 27.89 33.52 27.61
N ALA A 172 27.44 34.78 27.49
CA ALA A 172 27.27 35.64 28.65
C ALA A 172 26.31 36.81 28.38
N THR A 173 24.99 36.59 28.45
CA THR A 173 24.05 37.60 28.98
C THR A 173 22.65 37.03 29.20
N VAL A 174 22.34 36.81 30.47
CA VAL A 174 20.97 36.69 30.98
C VAL A 174 20.50 38.08 31.38
N ALA A 175 19.20 38.33 31.18
CA ALA A 175 18.37 39.41 31.72
C ALA A 175 18.47 40.79 31.04
N GLU A 176 17.39 41.18 30.36
CA GLU A 176 16.48 42.23 30.86
C GLU A 176 15.24 42.33 29.97
N GLY A 177 14.05 42.34 30.58
CA GLY A 177 12.80 42.50 29.87
C GLY A 177 12.52 43.96 29.51
N ARG A 178 11.89 44.20 28.35
CA ARG A 178 11.03 45.35 28.11
C ARG A 178 9.82 44.99 27.26
N LYS A 179 8.75 45.69 27.60
CA LYS A 179 7.33 45.52 27.29
C LYS A 179 6.92 46.19 25.98
N TYR A 180 5.91 45.60 25.33
CA TYR A 180 4.87 46.11 24.42
C TYR A 180 5.22 47.09 23.28
N CYS A 181 4.77 46.74 22.05
CA CYS A 181 3.77 47.54 21.33
C CYS A 181 3.15 46.72 20.18
N THR A 182 1.90 46.28 20.34
CA THR A 182 0.99 45.93 19.25
C THR A 182 0.63 47.20 18.50
N LYS A 183 0.97 47.29 17.21
CA LYS A 183 0.34 48.25 16.29
C LYS A 183 -0.50 47.47 15.29
N ASP A 184 -1.80 47.51 15.55
CA ASP A 184 -2.85 47.31 14.58
C ASP A 184 -2.60 48.21 13.37
N VAL A 185 -2.34 47.60 12.21
CA VAL A 185 -2.50 48.27 10.92
C VAL A 185 -3.90 47.91 10.42
N ARG A 186 -4.86 48.79 10.71
CA ARG A 186 -6.16 48.79 10.05
C ARG A 186 -5.96 49.24 8.60
N ILE A 187 -6.00 48.29 7.67
CA ILE A 187 -6.27 48.61 6.27
C ILE A 187 -7.79 48.56 6.11
N THR A 188 -8.41 49.74 6.09
CA THR A 188 -9.80 49.89 5.68
C THR A 188 -9.84 49.78 4.16
N MET A 189 -10.20 48.60 3.64
CA MET A 189 -10.66 48.47 2.25
C MET A 189 -12.18 48.45 2.25
N ASN A 190 -12.77 49.59 1.90
CA ASN A 190 -14.12 49.59 1.33
C ASN A 190 -14.00 48.95 -0.05
N SER A 191 -14.40 47.70 -0.18
CA SER A 191 -14.75 47.12 -1.47
C SER A 191 -15.79 46.04 -1.23
N THR A 192 -16.95 46.25 -1.84
CA THR A 192 -18.00 45.28 -2.10
C THR A 192 -17.39 43.89 -2.31
N SER A 193 -17.77 42.93 -1.46
CA SER A 193 -17.28 41.55 -1.50
C SER A 193 -17.75 40.85 -2.77
N THR A 194 -17.00 41.00 -3.86
CA THR A 194 -17.02 40.03 -4.96
C THR A 194 -16.20 38.84 -4.50
N LYS A 195 -16.90 37.75 -4.13
CA LYS A 195 -16.31 36.47 -3.75
C LYS A 195 -15.33 36.04 -4.86
N LEU A 196 -14.01 36.07 -4.62
CA LEU A 196 -13.02 35.59 -5.58
C LEU A 196 -13.16 34.06 -5.69
N TRP A 197 -13.87 33.63 -6.72
CA TRP A 197 -13.82 32.28 -7.25
C TRP A 197 -12.59 32.22 -8.17
N SER A 198 -11.59 31.41 -7.86
CA SER A 198 -10.42 31.31 -8.75
C SER A 198 -9.70 29.98 -8.61
N THR A 199 -10.15 29.09 -7.73
CA THR A 199 -9.41 27.86 -7.41
C THR A 199 -10.11 26.66 -8.02
N MET A 200 -9.43 25.98 -8.95
CA MET A 200 -9.92 24.72 -9.49
C MET A 200 -9.86 23.65 -8.38
N LYS A 201 -10.91 22.84 -8.27
CA LYS A 201 -11.02 21.86 -7.18
C LYS A 201 -11.04 20.43 -7.70
N GLY A 202 -10.49 19.54 -6.89
CA GLY A 202 -10.61 18.10 -7.05
C GLY A 202 -11.30 17.49 -5.85
N LEU A 203 -12.02 16.40 -6.05
CA LEU A 203 -12.66 15.63 -4.99
C LEU A 203 -12.25 14.17 -5.14
N ILE A 204 -11.72 13.59 -4.07
CA ILE A 204 -11.37 12.17 -4.02
C ILE A 204 -12.38 11.45 -3.14
N LEU A 205 -13.09 10.50 -3.73
CA LEU A 205 -14.08 9.65 -3.06
C LEU A 205 -13.38 8.54 -2.30
N VAL A 206 -13.25 8.72 -1.00
CA VAL A 206 -12.75 7.69 -0.07
C VAL A 206 -13.95 6.99 0.57
N GLY A 207 -14.62 6.18 -0.26
CA GLY A 207 -15.75 5.37 0.15
C GLY A 207 -15.34 3.99 0.68
N GLY A 208 -16.10 3.48 1.65
CA GLY A 208 -16.06 2.08 2.07
C GLY A 208 -14.97 1.70 3.09
N PHE A 209 -15.20 0.60 3.79
CA PHE A 209 -14.30 0.08 4.84
C PHE A 209 -13.06 -0.64 4.27
N GLY A 210 -12.80 -0.53 2.96
CA GLY A 210 -11.70 -1.21 2.27
C GLY A 210 -11.66 -2.71 2.55
N THR A 211 -12.81 -3.37 2.74
CA THR A 211 -12.88 -4.73 3.29
C THR A 211 -12.15 -5.76 2.42
N ARG A 212 -12.12 -5.53 1.11
CA ARG A 212 -11.42 -6.35 0.10
C ARG A 212 -9.89 -6.30 0.25
N LEU A 213 -9.34 -5.17 0.70
CA LEU A 213 -7.91 -4.98 0.96
C LEU A 213 -7.47 -5.45 2.35
N ARG A 214 -8.36 -6.05 3.15
CA ARG A 214 -7.99 -6.59 4.46
C ARG A 214 -6.96 -7.73 4.29
N PRO A 215 -5.94 -7.81 5.17
CA PRO A 215 -5.83 -7.12 6.46
C PRO A 215 -5.19 -5.72 6.43
N LEU A 216 -4.78 -5.17 5.28
CA LEU A 216 -4.09 -3.86 5.23
C LEU A 216 -4.97 -2.75 5.81
N THR A 217 -6.24 -2.80 5.44
CA THR A 217 -7.25 -1.83 5.84
C THR A 217 -7.76 -1.99 7.27
N LEU A 218 -7.23 -2.97 8.03
CA LEU A 218 -7.48 -3.10 9.46
C LEU A 218 -6.66 -2.09 10.29
N SER A 219 -5.50 -1.68 9.78
CA SER A 219 -4.57 -0.80 10.51
C SER A 219 -4.36 0.55 9.83
N TYR A 220 -4.55 0.63 8.51
CA TYR A 220 -4.40 1.86 7.72
C TYR A 220 -5.62 2.09 6.83
N PRO A 221 -6.10 3.32 6.65
CA PRO A 221 -7.18 3.58 5.70
C PRO A 221 -6.70 3.32 4.26
N THR A 222 -7.59 2.86 3.38
CA THR A 222 -7.29 2.53 1.97
C THR A 222 -6.46 3.60 1.24
N PRO A 223 -6.75 4.90 1.33
CA PRO A 223 -5.99 5.93 0.62
C PRO A 223 -4.50 5.99 0.99
N LEU A 224 -4.14 5.49 2.18
CA LEU A 224 -2.77 5.47 2.69
C LEU A 224 -2.05 4.15 2.47
N VAL A 225 -2.69 3.19 1.80
CA VAL A 225 -2.01 1.98 1.35
C VAL A 225 -1.00 2.39 0.28
N ASP A 226 0.23 1.90 0.39
CA ASP A 226 1.28 2.20 -0.57
C ASP A 226 1.07 1.43 -1.88
N PHE A 227 1.20 2.14 -2.99
CA PHE A 227 1.28 1.63 -4.34
C PHE A 227 2.55 2.21 -4.99
N CYS A 228 3.43 1.36 -5.51
CA CYS A 228 4.71 1.79 -6.08
C CYS A 228 5.53 2.73 -5.16
N ASN A 229 5.59 2.41 -3.86
CA ASN A 229 6.31 3.15 -2.80
C ASN A 229 5.77 4.55 -2.44
N LYS A 230 4.56 4.89 -2.88
CA LYS A 230 3.84 6.08 -2.42
C LYS A 230 2.40 5.72 -2.03
N PRO A 231 1.79 6.43 -1.08
CA PRO A 231 0.36 6.26 -0.79
C PRO A 231 -0.52 6.42 -2.04
N LEU A 232 -1.56 5.60 -2.19
CA LEU A 232 -2.50 5.67 -3.33
C LEU A 232 -3.00 7.10 -3.58
N VAL A 233 -3.43 7.77 -2.52
CA VAL A 233 -3.97 9.14 -2.62
C VAL A 233 -2.92 10.17 -3.03
N ARG A 234 -1.64 9.91 -2.73
CA ARG A 234 -0.56 10.82 -3.10
C ARG A 234 -0.41 10.90 -4.62
N HIS A 235 -0.51 9.77 -5.33
CA HIS A 235 -0.47 9.76 -6.79
C HIS A 235 -1.59 10.60 -7.41
N GLN A 236 -2.80 10.48 -6.88
CA GLN A 236 -3.97 11.22 -7.35
C GLN A 236 -3.83 12.72 -7.06
N ILE A 237 -3.36 13.10 -5.87
CA ILE A 237 -3.15 14.51 -5.50
C ILE A 237 -2.04 15.14 -6.35
N GLU A 238 -0.91 14.45 -6.55
CA GLU A 238 0.19 14.93 -7.40
C GLU A 238 -0.29 15.14 -8.85
N ALA A 239 -1.14 14.24 -9.37
CA ALA A 239 -1.72 14.37 -10.70
C ALA A 239 -2.75 15.49 -10.83
N LEU A 240 -3.58 15.72 -9.81
CA LEU A 240 -4.50 16.86 -9.78
C LEU A 240 -3.73 18.19 -9.70
N ALA A 241 -2.69 18.23 -8.87
CA ALA A 241 -1.83 19.41 -8.76
C ALA A 241 -1.14 19.76 -10.08
N SER A 242 -0.71 18.77 -10.87
CA SER A 242 -0.04 19.01 -12.16
C SER A 242 -0.96 19.60 -13.23
N VAL A 243 -2.28 19.46 -13.08
CA VAL A 243 -3.28 20.07 -13.99
C VAL A 243 -3.87 21.38 -13.46
N GLY A 244 -3.29 21.94 -12.39
CA GLY A 244 -3.68 23.25 -11.86
C GLY A 244 -4.81 23.21 -10.84
N VAL A 245 -5.09 22.06 -10.22
CA VAL A 245 -5.99 22.01 -9.05
C VAL A 245 -5.29 22.62 -7.85
N ASP A 246 -5.93 23.59 -7.19
CA ASP A 246 -5.39 24.29 -6.02
C ASP A 246 -5.84 23.66 -4.69
N GLU A 247 -7.00 22.98 -4.70
CA GLU A 247 -7.57 22.35 -3.53
C GLU A 247 -8.15 20.97 -3.85
N VAL A 248 -7.75 19.97 -3.06
CA VAL A 248 -8.31 18.62 -3.11
C VAL A 248 -9.14 18.34 -1.86
N ILE A 249 -10.39 17.94 -2.06
CA ILE A 249 -11.32 17.56 -1.00
C ILE A 249 -11.35 16.03 -0.91
N LEU A 250 -10.97 15.46 0.22
CA LEU A 250 -11.11 14.03 0.49
C LEU A 250 -12.43 13.80 1.21
N ALA A 251 -13.36 13.12 0.52
CA ALA A 251 -14.62 12.67 1.08
C ALA A 251 -14.39 11.37 1.86
N ILE A 252 -14.32 11.46 3.20
CA ILE A 252 -13.88 10.36 4.07
C ILE A 252 -14.94 10.00 5.12
N ASN A 253 -15.22 8.71 5.28
CA ASN A 253 -16.16 8.21 6.29
C ASN A 253 -15.52 8.05 7.69
N TYR A 254 -14.20 7.84 7.73
CA TYR A 254 -13.46 7.68 8.99
C TYR A 254 -12.19 8.53 8.96
N GLN A 255 -12.01 9.38 9.99
CA GLN A 255 -10.83 10.24 10.14
C GLN A 255 -9.89 9.73 11.25
N PRO A 256 -9.00 8.76 10.99
CA PRO A 256 -7.97 8.44 11.96
C PRO A 256 -7.00 9.62 12.06
N THR A 257 -6.60 10.01 13.28
CA THR A 257 -5.65 11.13 13.50
C THR A 257 -4.35 10.98 12.70
N ALA A 258 -3.91 9.74 12.48
CA ALA A 258 -2.75 9.41 11.65
C ALA A 258 -2.91 9.84 10.18
N MET A 259 -4.14 9.78 9.64
CA MET A 259 -4.43 10.22 8.28
C MET A 259 -4.36 11.73 8.13
N LEU A 260 -4.91 12.48 9.08
CA LEU A 260 -4.82 13.95 9.05
C LEU A 260 -3.35 14.43 9.10
N ALA A 261 -2.51 13.79 9.93
CA ALA A 261 -1.08 14.11 9.99
C ALA A 261 -0.35 13.80 8.66
N ALA A 262 -0.65 12.65 8.06
CA ALA A 262 -0.08 12.28 6.77
C ALA A 262 -0.51 13.26 5.65
N LEU A 263 -1.80 13.61 5.59
CA LEU A 263 -2.34 14.55 4.62
C LEU A 263 -1.78 15.97 4.80
N ALA A 264 -1.60 16.44 6.05
CA ALA A 264 -1.00 17.74 6.32
C ALA A 264 0.45 17.80 5.81
N THR A 265 1.21 16.71 6.00
CA THR A 265 2.57 16.59 5.47
C THR A 265 2.56 16.62 3.93
N MET A 266 1.68 15.83 3.30
CA MET A 266 1.53 15.81 1.83
C MET A 266 1.12 17.17 1.26
N SER A 267 0.20 17.87 1.91
CA SER A 267 -0.25 19.22 1.51
C SER A 267 0.93 20.20 1.46
N GLN A 268 1.82 20.16 2.45
CA GLN A 268 3.02 21.00 2.51
C GLN A 268 4.06 20.60 1.46
N GLU A 269 4.30 19.31 1.26
CA GLU A 269 5.29 18.81 0.28
C GLU A 269 4.89 19.10 -1.17
N ILE A 270 3.59 18.97 -1.49
CA ILE A 270 3.07 19.15 -2.86
C ILE A 270 2.73 20.63 -3.12
N GLY A 271 2.43 21.41 -2.08
CA GLY A 271 2.02 22.81 -2.21
C GLY A 271 0.55 23.02 -2.56
N ILE A 272 -0.30 22.01 -2.30
CA ILE A 272 -1.75 22.03 -2.60
C ILE A 272 -2.58 22.01 -1.32
N ARG A 273 -3.73 22.69 -1.29
CA ARG A 273 -4.64 22.64 -0.13
C ARG A 273 -5.36 21.30 -0.08
N ILE A 274 -5.37 20.65 1.08
CA ILE A 274 -6.10 19.40 1.29
C ILE A 274 -7.14 19.59 2.38
N THR A 275 -8.40 19.39 2.04
CA THR A 275 -9.55 19.52 2.95
C THR A 275 -10.23 18.15 3.09
N CYS A 276 -10.65 17.79 4.31
CA CYS A 276 -11.37 16.55 4.54
C CYS A 276 -12.86 16.83 4.78
N SER A 277 -13.73 16.28 3.94
CA SER A 277 -15.17 16.27 4.15
C SER A 277 -15.54 14.99 4.90
N HIS A 278 -15.99 15.12 6.15
CA HIS A 278 -16.32 13.98 6.99
C HIS A 278 -17.77 13.54 6.77
N GLU A 279 -17.93 12.30 6.34
CA GLU A 279 -19.22 11.63 6.27
C GLU A 279 -19.46 10.83 7.55
N THR A 280 -20.53 11.13 8.29
CA THR A 280 -20.85 10.44 9.55
C THR A 280 -21.60 9.12 9.37
N GLU A 281 -22.31 8.95 8.24
CA GLU A 281 -23.07 7.75 7.90
C GLU A 281 -22.84 7.42 6.42
N PRO A 282 -22.74 6.15 6.00
CA PRO A 282 -22.49 5.83 4.60
C PRO A 282 -23.66 6.25 3.69
N LEU A 283 -23.47 7.30 2.89
CA LEU A 283 -24.46 7.87 1.97
C LEU A 283 -24.25 7.42 0.51
N GLY A 284 -23.48 6.35 0.28
CA GLY A 284 -23.20 5.83 -1.07
C GLY A 284 -22.08 6.60 -1.79
N THR A 285 -22.05 6.54 -3.12
CA THR A 285 -21.03 7.23 -3.93
C THR A 285 -21.39 8.69 -4.22
N ALA A 286 -22.69 9.03 -4.26
CA ALA A 286 -23.17 10.38 -4.54
C ALA A 286 -23.27 11.25 -3.28
N GLY A 287 -23.63 10.66 -2.13
CA GLY A 287 -23.79 11.40 -0.88
C GLY A 287 -22.56 12.21 -0.43
N PRO A 288 -21.33 11.71 -0.55
CA PRO A 288 -20.15 12.50 -0.26
C PRO A 288 -19.97 13.73 -1.17
N LEU A 289 -20.44 13.70 -2.42
CA LEU A 289 -20.47 14.89 -3.30
C LEU A 289 -21.44 15.93 -2.75
N ALA A 290 -22.64 15.50 -2.34
CA ALA A 290 -23.64 16.39 -1.75
C ALA A 290 -23.15 17.03 -0.44
N LEU A 291 -22.46 16.27 0.42
CA LEU A 291 -21.80 16.81 1.63
C LEU A 291 -20.68 17.80 1.28
N ALA A 292 -19.87 17.47 0.26
CA ALA A 292 -18.78 18.32 -0.17
C ALA A 292 -19.23 19.63 -0.83
N ARG A 293 -20.54 19.82 -1.11
CA ARG A 293 -21.11 21.09 -1.59
C ARG A 293 -20.66 22.30 -0.76
N ALA A 294 -20.53 22.14 0.56
CA ALA A 294 -20.07 23.21 1.46
C ALA A 294 -18.59 23.59 1.24
N HIS A 295 -17.79 22.67 0.70
CA HIS A 295 -16.36 22.85 0.44
C HIS A 295 -16.07 23.16 -1.04
N LEU A 296 -16.98 22.79 -1.95
CA LEU A 296 -16.92 23.07 -3.39
C LEU A 296 -17.36 24.51 -3.70
N GLU A 297 -16.62 25.48 -3.19
CA GLU A 297 -16.70 26.89 -3.58
C GLU A 297 -15.89 27.14 -4.88
N VAL A 298 -16.37 26.59 -5.99
CA VAL A 298 -15.87 26.89 -7.35
C VAL A 298 -16.72 27.99 -7.99
N HIS A 299 -16.21 28.62 -9.05
CA HIS A 299 -17.08 29.48 -9.89
C HIS A 299 -18.25 28.63 -10.41
N PRO A 300 -19.46 29.18 -10.57
CA PRO A 300 -20.57 28.44 -11.14
C PRO A 300 -20.25 27.80 -12.51
N ASP A 301 -19.39 28.45 -13.30
CA ASP A 301 -19.00 27.97 -14.63
C ASP A 301 -17.74 27.08 -14.64
N ASP A 302 -17.08 26.88 -13.49
CA ASP A 302 -15.87 26.07 -13.41
C ASP A 302 -16.20 24.63 -12.98
N PRO A 303 -15.77 23.62 -13.74
CA PRO A 303 -15.93 22.23 -13.35
C PRO A 303 -14.96 21.84 -12.23
N PHE A 304 -15.20 20.68 -11.64
CA PHE A 304 -14.29 20.05 -10.68
C PHE A 304 -14.05 18.58 -11.02
N PHE A 305 -12.86 18.09 -10.67
CA PHE A 305 -12.50 16.69 -10.85
C PHE A 305 -13.08 15.84 -9.73
N VAL A 306 -13.52 14.62 -10.05
CA VAL A 306 -13.91 13.60 -9.07
C VAL A 306 -13.19 12.30 -9.39
N ILE A 307 -12.52 11.71 -8.40
CA ILE A 307 -11.74 10.47 -8.57
C ILE A 307 -12.07 9.48 -7.47
N ASN A 308 -12.31 8.22 -7.83
CA ASN A 308 -12.44 7.12 -6.88
C ASN A 308 -11.06 6.78 -6.25
N SER A 309 -11.00 6.67 -4.92
CA SER A 309 -9.71 6.46 -4.22
C SER A 309 -9.02 5.12 -4.48
N ASP A 310 -9.73 4.13 -5.02
CA ASP A 310 -9.23 2.81 -5.40
C ASP A 310 -8.90 2.69 -6.89
N VAL A 311 -8.89 3.81 -7.65
CA VAL A 311 -8.49 3.81 -9.06
C VAL A 311 -7.06 4.34 -9.21
N MET A 312 -6.22 3.55 -9.89
CA MET A 312 -4.93 3.98 -10.41
C MET A 312 -4.97 4.01 -11.93
N ALA A 313 -4.61 5.15 -12.52
CA ALA A 313 -4.66 5.35 -13.95
C ALA A 313 -3.54 6.26 -14.44
N ASP A 314 -3.34 6.29 -15.76
CA ASP A 314 -2.53 7.30 -16.42
C ASP A 314 -3.25 8.66 -16.42
N MET A 315 -2.93 9.48 -15.43
CA MET A 315 -3.58 10.78 -15.23
C MET A 315 -3.04 11.88 -16.16
N THR A 316 -2.12 11.55 -17.09
CA THR A 316 -1.64 12.54 -18.09
C THR A 316 -2.74 12.99 -19.05
N VAL A 317 -3.84 12.22 -19.14
CA VAL A 317 -5.03 12.53 -19.95
C VAL A 317 -5.89 13.67 -19.38
N LEU A 318 -5.72 14.05 -18.10
CA LEU A 318 -6.60 15.01 -17.42
C LEU A 318 -6.75 16.37 -18.15
N PRO A 319 -5.71 16.98 -18.74
CA PRO A 319 -5.85 18.22 -19.51
C PRO A 319 -6.72 18.04 -20.75
N GLU A 320 -6.57 16.92 -21.46
CA GLU A 320 -7.37 16.59 -22.64
C GLU A 320 -8.84 16.34 -22.25
N ALA A 321 -9.06 15.66 -21.12
CA ALA A 321 -10.38 15.42 -20.56
C ALA A 321 -11.09 16.73 -20.19
N LEU A 322 -10.37 17.68 -19.60
CA LEU A 322 -10.90 19.00 -19.25
C LEU A 322 -11.26 19.81 -20.50
N ALA A 323 -10.40 19.80 -21.53
CA ALA A 323 -10.68 20.45 -22.80
C ALA A 323 -11.91 19.83 -23.49
N PHE A 324 -12.03 18.50 -23.46
CA PHE A 324 -13.19 17.78 -23.97
C PHE A 324 -14.47 18.17 -23.21
N HIS A 325 -14.42 18.24 -21.88
CA HIS A 325 -15.54 18.65 -21.04
C HIS A 325 -16.09 20.03 -21.44
N HIS A 326 -15.20 21.01 -21.61
CA HIS A 326 -15.58 22.35 -22.05
C HIS A 326 -16.14 22.38 -23.48
N SER A 327 -15.79 21.42 -24.34
CA SER A 327 -16.20 21.42 -25.75
C SER A 327 -17.67 21.04 -25.97
N HIS A 328 -18.25 20.22 -25.09
CA HIS A 328 -19.60 19.68 -25.29
C HIS A 328 -20.69 20.41 -24.48
N GLY A 329 -20.33 21.21 -23.47
CA GLY A 329 -21.26 22.03 -22.70
C GLY A 329 -22.29 21.26 -21.86
N GLY A 330 -22.05 19.97 -21.63
CA GLY A 330 -22.87 19.09 -20.80
C GLY A 330 -22.43 19.14 -19.34
N GLU A 331 -23.25 18.61 -18.45
CA GLU A 331 -23.00 18.70 -17.00
C GLU A 331 -21.89 17.79 -16.49
N GLY A 332 -21.55 16.71 -17.21
CA GLY A 332 -20.53 15.77 -16.77
C GLY A 332 -19.82 15.02 -17.89
N THR A 333 -18.54 14.76 -17.66
CA THR A 333 -17.70 13.85 -18.45
C THR A 333 -17.24 12.68 -17.59
N ILE A 334 -17.41 11.46 -18.09
CA ILE A 334 -16.88 10.23 -17.48
C ILE A 334 -15.69 9.75 -18.32
N LEU A 335 -14.57 9.45 -17.67
CA LEU A 335 -13.52 8.70 -18.35
C LEU A 335 -13.89 7.22 -18.41
N ILE A 336 -13.75 6.63 -19.59
CA ILE A 336 -14.02 5.22 -19.84
C ILE A 336 -12.75 4.51 -20.26
N THR A 337 -12.68 3.22 -19.95
CA THR A 337 -11.61 2.32 -20.39
C THR A 337 -12.21 1.06 -21.00
N LYS A 338 -11.40 0.35 -21.78
CA LYS A 338 -11.82 -0.89 -22.45
C LYS A 338 -11.34 -2.10 -21.65
N VAL A 339 -12.28 -2.95 -21.23
CA VAL A 339 -11.98 -4.19 -20.51
C VAL A 339 -12.55 -5.41 -21.22
N GLU A 340 -11.94 -6.58 -21.01
CA GLU A 340 -12.45 -7.83 -21.56
C GLU A 340 -13.73 -8.30 -20.86
N GLU A 341 -13.79 -8.15 -19.53
CA GLU A 341 -14.90 -8.62 -18.69
C GLU A 341 -15.56 -7.42 -17.98
N PRO A 342 -16.72 -6.94 -18.48
CA PRO A 342 -17.36 -5.74 -17.96
C PRO A 342 -18.36 -6.00 -16.82
N SER A 343 -18.67 -7.25 -16.47
CA SER A 343 -19.76 -7.60 -15.54
C SER A 343 -19.61 -7.04 -14.12
N GLU A 344 -18.40 -6.67 -13.71
CA GLU A 344 -18.10 -6.11 -12.39
C GLU A 344 -18.18 -4.57 -12.33
N TYR A 345 -18.36 -3.90 -13.48
CA TYR A 345 -18.28 -2.46 -13.61
C TYR A 345 -19.53 -1.84 -14.23
N GLY A 346 -19.64 -0.52 -14.16
CA GLY A 346 -20.63 0.25 -14.92
C GLY A 346 -20.25 0.34 -16.40
N VAL A 347 -21.10 -0.18 -17.28
CA VAL A 347 -20.91 -0.13 -18.73
C VAL A 347 -21.49 1.15 -19.29
N VAL A 348 -20.70 1.84 -20.10
CA VAL A 348 -21.06 3.10 -20.74
C VAL A 348 -21.23 2.86 -22.24
N VAL A 349 -22.44 3.11 -22.74
CA VAL A 349 -22.77 3.04 -24.16
C VAL A 349 -22.81 4.46 -24.69
N THR A 350 -21.90 4.78 -25.60
CA THR A 350 -21.84 6.08 -26.27
C THR A 350 -22.63 6.09 -27.56
N ASP A 351 -22.97 7.28 -28.02
CA ASP A 351 -23.67 7.51 -29.28
C ASP A 351 -22.86 6.97 -30.48
N PRO A 352 -23.54 6.44 -31.52
CA PRO A 352 -22.88 5.99 -32.75
C PRO A 352 -22.27 7.13 -33.58
N GLU A 353 -22.68 8.38 -33.35
CA GLU A 353 -22.22 9.55 -34.12
C GLU A 353 -20.80 9.98 -33.72
N GLY A 354 -20.26 9.42 -32.64
CA GLY A 354 -18.89 9.66 -32.18
C GLY A 354 -18.71 10.99 -31.45
N SER A 355 -19.80 11.63 -31.03
CA SER A 355 -19.76 12.85 -30.22
C SER A 355 -19.26 12.60 -28.79
N GLY A 356 -19.31 11.34 -28.34
CA GLY A 356 -18.98 10.94 -26.98
C GLY A 356 -20.16 11.14 -26.03
N ARG A 357 -21.36 11.47 -26.50
CA ARG A 357 -22.56 11.53 -25.67
C ARG A 357 -22.90 10.13 -25.17
N VAL A 358 -23.27 10.01 -23.90
CA VAL A 358 -23.66 8.73 -23.30
C VAL A 358 -25.14 8.48 -23.59
N ASP A 359 -25.43 7.45 -24.39
CA ASP A 359 -26.79 6.99 -24.65
C ASP A 359 -27.36 6.25 -23.44
N ARG A 360 -26.55 5.37 -22.83
CA ARG A 360 -26.95 4.55 -21.68
C ARG A 360 -25.78 4.30 -20.74
N PHE A 361 -26.04 4.43 -19.44
CA PHE A 361 -25.16 3.95 -18.37
C PHE A 361 -25.83 2.77 -17.67
N ILE A 362 -25.14 1.63 -17.57
CA ILE A 362 -25.70 0.40 -16.98
C ILE A 362 -24.73 -0.15 -15.95
N GLU A 363 -25.09 -0.06 -14.67
CA GLU A 363 -24.29 -0.62 -13.57
C GLU A 363 -24.36 -2.16 -13.55
N LYS A 364 -23.20 -2.82 -13.63
CA LYS A 364 -23.02 -4.28 -13.48
C LYS A 364 -24.02 -5.10 -14.31
N PRO A 365 -23.98 -4.98 -15.65
CA PRO A 365 -24.94 -5.66 -16.50
C PRO A 365 -24.76 -7.18 -16.43
N LYS A 366 -25.88 -7.91 -16.42
CA LYS A 366 -25.89 -9.38 -16.48
C LYS A 366 -25.60 -9.93 -17.87
N GLU A 367 -25.88 -9.13 -18.90
CA GLU A 367 -25.66 -9.45 -20.30
C GLU A 367 -24.58 -8.54 -20.86
N PHE A 368 -23.81 -9.02 -21.85
CA PHE A 368 -22.79 -8.21 -22.48
C PHE A 368 -23.43 -7.10 -23.33
N VAL A 369 -23.31 -5.84 -22.88
CA VAL A 369 -23.82 -4.67 -23.61
C VAL A 369 -22.71 -3.93 -24.34
N GLY A 370 -21.49 -3.94 -23.78
CA GLY A 370 -20.32 -3.26 -24.31
C GLY A 370 -19.10 -3.51 -23.43
N ASN A 371 -17.92 -3.15 -23.93
CA ASN A 371 -16.64 -3.31 -23.24
C ASN A 371 -16.04 -2.00 -22.75
N HIS A 372 -16.73 -0.87 -22.95
CA HIS A 372 -16.36 0.40 -22.35
C HIS A 372 -16.97 0.49 -20.96
N VAL A 373 -16.10 0.55 -19.96
CA VAL A 373 -16.49 0.62 -18.55
C VAL A 373 -16.07 1.95 -17.93
N ASN A 374 -16.81 2.36 -16.92
CA ASN A 374 -16.50 3.51 -16.08
C ASN A 374 -15.11 3.37 -15.45
N ALA A 375 -14.22 4.32 -15.71
CA ALA A 375 -12.88 4.34 -15.15
C ALA A 375 -12.81 4.94 -13.74
N GLY A 376 -13.91 5.46 -13.18
CA GLY A 376 -13.92 6.05 -11.83
C GLY A 376 -13.23 7.42 -11.75
N ILE A 377 -13.11 8.12 -12.88
CA ILE A 377 -12.60 9.49 -12.99
C ILE A 377 -13.63 10.30 -13.76
N TYR A 378 -14.01 11.44 -13.18
CA TYR A 378 -15.10 12.27 -13.68
C TYR A 378 -14.70 13.75 -13.65
N ILE A 379 -15.30 14.52 -14.54
CA ILE A 379 -15.27 15.98 -14.54
C ILE A 379 -16.72 16.43 -14.50
N LEU A 380 -17.11 17.15 -13.46
CA LEU A 380 -18.51 17.51 -13.21
C LEU A 380 -18.66 19.01 -13.02
N ASN A 381 -19.76 19.56 -13.53
CA ASN A 381 -20.20 20.89 -13.18
C ASN A 381 -20.85 20.91 -11.80
N ARG A 382 -20.82 22.07 -11.16
CA ARG A 382 -21.41 22.26 -9.83
C ARG A 382 -22.91 21.94 -9.78
N ASP A 383 -23.61 22.17 -10.88
CA ASP A 383 -25.06 21.94 -11.00
C ASP A 383 -25.46 20.47 -10.82
N VAL A 384 -24.54 19.52 -11.07
CA VAL A 384 -24.76 18.10 -10.80
C VAL A 384 -25.08 17.86 -9.33
N LEU A 385 -24.56 18.69 -8.42
CA LEU A 385 -24.83 18.58 -6.99
C LEU A 385 -26.32 18.77 -6.66
N ASP A 386 -27.07 19.53 -7.47
CA ASP A 386 -28.51 19.76 -7.27
C ASP A 386 -29.38 18.56 -7.65
N ARG A 387 -28.80 17.59 -8.36
CA ARG A 387 -29.43 16.29 -8.64
C ARG A 387 -29.29 15.31 -7.49
N ILE A 388 -28.42 15.60 -6.52
CA ILE A 388 -28.06 14.66 -5.45
C ILE A 388 -28.76 15.08 -4.16
N GLU A 389 -29.71 14.25 -3.73
CA GLU A 389 -30.32 14.37 -2.42
C GLU A 389 -29.36 13.89 -1.33
N LEU A 390 -29.41 14.49 -0.14
CA LEU A 390 -28.57 14.11 1.01
C LEU A 390 -29.10 12.84 1.70
N ARG A 391 -29.13 11.74 0.96
CA ARG A 391 -29.52 10.39 1.39
C ARG A 391 -28.55 9.38 0.79
N PRO A 392 -28.61 8.10 1.19
CA PRO A 392 -27.90 7.04 0.49
C PRO A 392 -28.29 7.03 -1.00
N THR A 393 -27.34 7.43 -1.85
CA THR A 393 -27.52 7.58 -3.30
C THR A 393 -26.24 7.15 -4.01
N SER A 394 -26.40 6.40 -5.12
CA SER A 394 -25.28 5.99 -5.97
C SER A 394 -25.24 6.82 -7.25
N MET A 395 -24.05 7.33 -7.59
CA MET A 395 -23.82 8.02 -8.87
C MET A 395 -24.13 7.08 -10.05
N GLU A 396 -23.69 5.84 -9.95
CA GLU A 396 -23.75 4.83 -10.99
C GLU A 396 -25.16 4.27 -11.22
N GLN A 397 -25.99 4.21 -10.16
CA GLN A 397 -27.34 3.65 -10.26
C GLN A 397 -28.44 4.69 -10.43
N GLU A 398 -28.24 5.92 -9.95
CA GLU A 398 -29.30 6.95 -9.95
C GLU A 398 -28.90 8.16 -10.81
N VAL A 399 -27.72 8.76 -10.59
CA VAL A 399 -27.36 10.06 -11.17
C VAL A 399 -26.92 9.96 -12.63
N PHE A 400 -25.94 9.12 -12.95
CA PHE A 400 -25.44 8.96 -14.32
C PHE A 400 -26.48 8.42 -15.29
N PRO A 401 -27.32 7.42 -14.95
CA PRO A 401 -28.40 7.00 -15.83
C PRO A 401 -29.39 8.12 -16.15
N GLN A 402 -29.71 8.98 -15.17
CA GLN A 402 -30.57 10.14 -15.39
C GLN A 402 -29.90 11.19 -16.28
N MET A 403 -28.64 11.54 -16.01
CA MET A 403 -27.89 12.50 -16.83
C MET A 403 -27.73 12.02 -18.28
N ALA A 404 -27.53 10.71 -18.49
CA ALA A 404 -27.49 10.09 -19.81
C ALA A 404 -28.84 10.24 -20.54
N ALA A 405 -29.96 9.92 -19.85
CA ALA A 405 -31.30 10.05 -20.42
C ALA A 405 -31.67 11.49 -20.81
N GLU A 406 -31.12 12.48 -20.11
CA GLU A 406 -31.29 13.91 -20.38
C GLU A 406 -30.27 14.46 -21.40
N GLY A 407 -29.30 13.65 -21.84
CA GLY A 407 -28.27 14.06 -22.81
C GLY A 407 -27.16 14.95 -22.23
N ASN A 408 -27.02 15.00 -20.90
CA ASN A 408 -26.07 15.86 -20.19
C ASN A 408 -24.77 15.14 -19.79
N LEU A 409 -24.63 13.85 -20.12
CA LEU A 409 -23.48 13.03 -19.79
C LEU A 409 -22.69 12.65 -21.03
N PHE A 410 -21.37 12.85 -20.97
CA PHE A 410 -20.44 12.51 -22.04
C PHE A 410 -19.35 11.57 -21.52
N ALA A 411 -18.75 10.80 -22.41
CA ALA A 411 -17.70 9.86 -22.10
C ALA A 411 -16.51 10.05 -23.03
N MET A 412 -15.31 10.00 -22.44
CA MET A 412 -14.05 10.08 -23.16
C MET A 412 -13.22 8.84 -22.89
N LEU A 413 -12.73 8.20 -23.95
CA LEU A 413 -11.85 7.06 -23.83
C LEU A 413 -10.48 7.51 -23.29
N MET A 414 -10.09 6.97 -22.15
CA MET A 414 -8.78 7.20 -21.56
C MET A 414 -7.74 6.25 -22.17
N PRO A 415 -6.68 6.76 -22.79
CA PRO A 415 -5.55 5.94 -23.22
C PRO A 415 -4.68 5.56 -22.02
N GLY A 416 -3.92 4.48 -22.17
CA GLY A 416 -2.89 4.10 -21.21
C GLY A 416 -3.36 3.18 -20.10
N TYR A 417 -2.68 3.26 -18.95
CA TYR A 417 -2.88 2.34 -17.84
C TYR A 417 -4.14 2.70 -17.06
N TRP A 418 -4.92 1.68 -16.70
CA TRP A 418 -6.01 1.80 -15.75
C TRP A 418 -6.12 0.50 -14.95
N GLN A 419 -6.29 0.63 -13.64
CA GLN A 419 -6.47 -0.50 -12.75
C GLN A 419 -7.27 -0.08 -11.51
N ASP A 420 -8.33 -0.82 -11.23
CA ASP A 420 -8.95 -0.86 -9.91
C ASP A 420 -8.01 -1.62 -8.95
N VAL A 421 -7.51 -0.93 -7.93
CA VAL A 421 -6.63 -1.47 -6.88
C VAL A 421 -7.42 -1.94 -5.65
N GLY A 422 -8.74 -1.89 -5.69
CA GLY A 422 -9.65 -2.38 -4.66
C GLY A 422 -9.56 -3.88 -4.41
N GLU A 423 -8.98 -4.63 -5.35
CA GLU A 423 -8.60 -6.04 -5.21
C GLU A 423 -7.15 -6.26 -5.66
N PRO A 424 -6.23 -6.66 -4.74
CA PRO A 424 -4.85 -6.87 -5.11
C PRO A 424 -4.72 -8.15 -5.95
N LYS A 425 -4.66 -8.01 -7.27
CA LYS A 425 -4.23 -9.10 -8.18
C LYS A 425 -2.84 -9.60 -7.82
N CYS A 426 -1.95 -8.80 -7.26
CA CYS A 426 -0.75 -9.36 -6.65
C CYS A 426 -0.35 -8.52 -5.45
N ARG A 427 -0.18 -9.16 -4.31
CA ARG A 427 0.27 -8.55 -3.07
C ARG A 427 1.79 -8.64 -3.00
N VAL A 428 2.46 -7.50 -3.01
CA VAL A 428 3.89 -7.41 -2.75
C VAL A 428 4.10 -6.77 -1.37
N GLU A 429 4.83 -7.43 -0.48
CA GLU A 429 5.21 -6.93 0.84
C GLU A 429 6.73 -6.92 1.00
N GLY A 430 7.24 -6.01 1.83
CA GLY A 430 8.68 -5.80 2.00
C GLY A 430 9.37 -5.26 0.74
N LEU A 431 10.69 -5.10 0.80
CA LEU A 431 11.48 -4.69 -0.38
C LEU A 431 11.61 -5.87 -1.34
N THR A 432 10.69 -5.97 -2.29
CA THR A 432 10.76 -6.93 -3.39
C THR A 432 11.40 -6.25 -4.59
N VAL A 433 12.41 -6.90 -5.18
CA VAL A 433 13.12 -6.42 -6.37
C VAL A 433 12.69 -7.28 -7.54
N LEU A 434 12.04 -6.68 -8.53
CA LEU A 434 11.67 -7.33 -9.78
C LEU A 434 12.66 -6.88 -10.88
N GLY A 435 13.20 -7.83 -11.63
CA GLY A 435 13.95 -7.57 -12.85
C GLY A 435 13.05 -7.13 -13.99
N GLU A 436 13.65 -6.79 -15.13
CA GLU A 436 12.89 -6.43 -16.35
C GLU A 436 12.00 -7.58 -16.83
N ASP A 437 10.83 -7.25 -17.38
CA ASP A 437 9.88 -8.23 -17.97
C ASP A 437 9.45 -9.37 -17.03
N VAL A 438 9.36 -9.13 -15.72
CA VAL A 438 8.77 -10.10 -14.78
C VAL A 438 7.24 -10.08 -14.91
N GLN A 439 6.65 -11.22 -15.25
CA GLN A 439 5.21 -11.42 -15.24
C GLN A 439 4.76 -12.01 -13.90
N VAL A 440 3.83 -11.37 -13.22
CA VAL A 440 3.24 -11.92 -12.00
C VAL A 440 1.80 -12.29 -12.28
N LYS A 441 1.44 -13.54 -12.02
CA LYS A 441 0.05 -13.98 -12.17
C LYS A 441 -0.84 -13.30 -11.12
N ASP A 442 -2.12 -13.26 -11.41
CA ASP A 442 -3.14 -12.76 -10.48
C ASP A 442 -3.20 -13.64 -9.21
N GLU A 443 -3.65 -13.02 -8.13
CA GLU A 443 -3.69 -13.44 -6.74
C GLU A 443 -2.39 -14.03 -6.20
N LYS A 444 -1.23 -13.41 -6.52
CA LYS A 444 0.07 -13.86 -5.99
C LYS A 444 0.55 -13.01 -4.83
N PHE A 445 1.14 -13.65 -3.83
CA PHE A 445 1.76 -12.97 -2.69
C PHE A 445 3.28 -13.05 -2.82
N ILE A 446 3.99 -11.92 -2.77
CA ILE A 446 5.44 -11.85 -2.82
C ILE A 446 5.94 -11.01 -1.64
N ASN A 447 6.67 -11.63 -0.72
CA ASN A 447 7.21 -10.95 0.45
C ASN A 447 8.73 -10.89 0.37
N GLY A 448 9.29 -9.72 0.11
CA GLY A 448 10.73 -9.46 0.07
C GLY A 448 11.51 -10.33 -0.93
N GLY A 449 10.90 -10.66 -2.06
CA GLY A 449 11.50 -11.53 -3.08
C GLY A 449 12.50 -10.78 -3.98
N LEU A 450 13.49 -11.47 -4.53
CA LEU A 450 14.29 -10.97 -5.64
C LEU A 450 14.00 -11.82 -6.87
N VAL A 451 13.43 -11.22 -7.90
CA VAL A 451 12.96 -11.93 -9.09
C VAL A 451 13.81 -11.47 -10.26
N LEU A 452 14.50 -12.40 -10.91
CA LEU A 452 15.34 -12.07 -12.05
C LEU A 452 14.51 -11.71 -13.30
N PRO A 453 15.10 -11.00 -14.27
CA PRO A 453 14.41 -10.62 -15.51
C PRO A 453 13.81 -11.81 -16.28
N HIS A 454 12.75 -11.56 -17.05
CA HIS A 454 12.05 -12.51 -17.92
C HIS A 454 11.49 -13.75 -17.18
N LYS A 455 10.98 -13.56 -15.96
CA LYS A 455 10.42 -14.64 -15.12
C LYS A 455 8.91 -14.49 -14.94
N ALA A 456 8.24 -15.63 -14.79
CA ALA A 456 6.82 -15.68 -14.46
C ALA A 456 6.61 -16.19 -13.03
N ILE A 457 5.95 -15.40 -12.18
CA ILE A 457 5.55 -15.82 -10.83
C ILE A 457 4.16 -16.41 -10.90
N SER A 458 4.11 -17.74 -10.80
CA SER A 458 2.87 -18.51 -10.75
C SER A 458 2.51 -19.02 -9.34
N THR A 459 3.40 -18.83 -8.36
CA THR A 459 3.22 -19.30 -6.98
C THR A 459 3.54 -18.21 -5.96
N ASN A 460 2.91 -18.26 -4.80
CA ASN A 460 3.21 -17.34 -3.69
C ASN A 460 4.64 -17.51 -3.17
N ILE A 461 5.29 -16.40 -2.84
CA ILE A 461 6.60 -16.27 -2.23
C ILE A 461 6.41 -15.63 -0.85
N PRO A 462 6.11 -16.42 0.20
CA PRO A 462 5.82 -15.88 1.52
C PRO A 462 7.06 -15.50 2.33
N ASP A 463 8.23 -16.04 1.98
CA ASP A 463 9.48 -15.90 2.72
C ASP A 463 10.39 -14.79 2.14
N PRO A 464 10.77 -13.78 2.95
CA PRO A 464 11.71 -12.73 2.56
C PRO A 464 13.08 -13.27 2.14
N GLY A 465 13.66 -12.68 1.09
CA GLY A 465 14.96 -13.04 0.54
C GLY A 465 14.95 -14.23 -0.41
N THR A 466 13.77 -14.72 -0.79
CA THR A 466 13.63 -15.75 -1.83
C THR A 466 14.09 -15.18 -3.17
N ILE A 467 15.09 -15.81 -3.78
CA ILE A 467 15.57 -15.46 -5.11
C ILE A 467 14.90 -16.38 -6.12
N VAL A 468 14.06 -15.81 -6.98
CA VAL A 468 13.46 -16.49 -8.13
C VAL A 468 14.36 -16.24 -9.33
N MET A 469 15.15 -17.27 -9.66
CA MET A 469 16.15 -17.22 -10.73
C MET A 469 15.61 -17.61 -12.10
#